data_AF-A0A941VQN9-F1
#
_entry.id   AF-A0A941VQN9-F1
#
_cell.length_a   1.000
_cell.length_b   1.000
_cell.length_c   1.000
_cell.angle_alpha   90.00
_cell.angle_beta   90.00
_cell.angle_gamma   90.00
#
_symmetry.space_group_name_H-M   'P 1'
#
loop_
_entity.id
_entity.type
_entity.pdbx_description
1 polymer ?
#
loop_
_entity_poly.entity_id
_entity_poly.type
_entity_poly.pdbx_seq_one_letter_code
_entity_poly.pdbx_strand_id
1 'polypeptide(L)'
;MLKDLSIVDYLAKTACGDPVPGGGSSAALNAALAAALVEMVANLTIGRKGFEAVDVEMRAVVEKAAGLRSKLTADVDRDSNSYAQVLKAFGRAVISKGNPNAASDGAAGVLAARMAARTAVYNVRINLGSIKDKAFISELRREAERLEADAEAKEKEILSLLKI
;
A
#
# COMPACT_ATOMS: atom_id res chain seq x y z
N MET A 1 10.49 -4.06 10.70
CA MET A 1 9.72 -3.39 9.62
C MET A 1 8.68 -4.38 9.12
N LEU A 2 7.76 -4.01 8.22
CA LEU A 2 6.71 -4.95 7.79
C LEU A 2 7.27 -6.15 7.04
N LYS A 3 8.31 -5.93 6.22
CA LYS A 3 8.99 -7.02 5.50
C LYS A 3 9.68 -8.05 6.40
N ASP A 4 9.93 -7.71 7.67
CA ASP A 4 10.61 -8.59 8.62
C ASP A 4 9.62 -9.42 9.47
N LEU A 5 8.32 -9.19 9.30
CA LEU A 5 7.28 -9.96 9.98
C LEU A 5 7.23 -11.39 9.43
N SER A 6 6.81 -12.34 10.27
CA SER A 6 6.41 -13.64 9.74
C SER A 6 5.19 -13.46 8.83
N ILE A 7 4.98 -14.40 7.90
CA ILE A 7 3.80 -14.37 7.02
C ILE A 7 2.51 -14.35 7.87
N VAL A 8 2.48 -15.10 8.97
CA VAL A 8 1.34 -15.14 9.89
C VAL A 8 1.09 -13.76 10.51
N ASP A 9 2.14 -13.10 10.98
CA ASP A 9 2.03 -11.78 11.61
C ASP A 9 1.67 -10.69 10.60
N TYR A 10 2.23 -10.75 9.39
CA TYR A 10 1.90 -9.81 8.31
C TYR A 10 0.42 -9.92 7.94
N LEU A 11 -0.09 -11.15 7.79
CA LEU A 11 -1.50 -11.41 7.48
C LEU A 11 -2.43 -10.96 8.62
N ALA A 12 -2.08 -11.30 9.87
CA ALA A 12 -2.83 -10.85 11.04
C ALA A 12 -2.88 -9.31 11.13
N LYS A 13 -1.76 -8.64 10.81
CA LYS A 13 -1.67 -7.18 10.81
C LYS A 13 -2.41 -6.53 9.63
N THR A 14 -2.47 -7.19 8.48
CA THR A 14 -3.27 -6.75 7.34
C THR A 14 -4.77 -6.88 7.62
N ALA A 15 -5.15 -7.93 8.37
CA ALA A 15 -6.54 -8.22 8.71
C ALA A 15 -7.05 -7.43 9.93
N CYS A 16 -6.16 -6.93 10.79
CA CYS A 16 -6.58 -6.06 11.88
C CYS A 16 -6.99 -4.70 11.29
N GLY A 17 -7.98 -4.03 11.89
CA GLY A 17 -8.55 -2.78 11.37
C GLY A 17 -7.58 -1.58 11.29
N ASP A 18 -6.28 -1.80 11.43
CA ASP A 18 -5.24 -0.83 11.22
C ASP A 18 -5.17 -0.44 9.73
N PRO A 19 -4.88 0.83 9.41
CA PRO A 19 -4.76 1.27 8.01
C PRO A 19 -3.41 0.88 7.36
N VAL A 20 -2.51 0.21 8.10
CA VAL A 20 -1.17 -0.20 7.66
C VAL A 20 -0.82 -1.59 8.24
N PRO A 21 -0.40 -2.57 7.42
CA PRO A 21 -0.21 -2.53 5.97
C PRO A 21 -1.51 -2.41 5.17
N GLY A 22 -1.48 -1.57 4.14
CA GLY A 22 -2.61 -1.37 3.22
C GLY A 22 -2.47 -2.17 1.92
N GLY A 23 -3.35 -1.85 0.95
CA GLY A 23 -3.35 -2.49 -0.36
C GLY A 23 -2.03 -2.30 -1.14
N GLY A 24 -1.37 -1.15 -1.00
CA GLY A 24 -0.08 -0.88 -1.65
C GLY A 24 1.03 -1.80 -1.17
N SER A 25 1.17 -1.94 0.16
CA SER A 25 2.13 -2.84 0.79
C SER A 25 1.87 -4.30 0.44
N SER A 26 0.59 -4.69 0.39
CA SER A 26 0.17 -6.04 -0.02
C SER A 26 0.43 -6.32 -1.51
N ALA A 27 0.24 -5.32 -2.39
CA ALA A 27 0.59 -5.42 -3.80
C ALA A 27 2.10 -5.57 -4.00
N ALA A 28 2.92 -4.83 -3.25
CA ALA A 28 4.37 -4.96 -3.26
C ALA A 28 4.82 -6.36 -2.81
N LEU A 29 4.21 -6.91 -1.75
CA LEU A 29 4.47 -8.28 -1.28
C LEU A 29 4.12 -9.33 -2.35
N ASN A 30 2.95 -9.22 -2.98
CA ASN A 30 2.54 -10.12 -4.05
C ASN A 30 3.47 -10.05 -5.27
N ALA A 31 3.91 -8.85 -5.64
CA ALA A 31 4.87 -8.68 -6.73
C ALA A 31 6.25 -9.27 -6.38
N ALA A 32 6.69 -9.15 -5.13
CA ALA A 32 7.93 -9.79 -4.65
C ALA A 32 7.83 -11.33 -4.69
N LEU A 33 6.67 -11.90 -4.32
CA LEU A 33 6.41 -13.33 -4.42
C LEU A 33 6.41 -13.81 -5.88
N ALA A 34 5.80 -13.04 -6.79
CA ALA A 34 5.81 -13.35 -8.22
C ALA A 34 7.25 -13.35 -8.79
N ALA A 35 8.06 -12.36 -8.42
CA ALA A 35 9.48 -12.31 -8.81
C ALA A 35 10.26 -13.52 -8.26
N ALA A 36 10.00 -13.93 -7.02
CA ALA A 36 10.61 -15.12 -6.42
C ALA A 36 10.26 -16.42 -7.16
N LEU A 37 9.01 -16.56 -7.62
CA LEU A 37 8.56 -17.73 -8.40
C LEU A 37 9.23 -17.77 -9.78
N VAL A 38 9.33 -16.63 -10.46
CA VAL A 38 10.04 -16.53 -11.76
C VAL A 38 11.52 -16.91 -11.59
N GLU A 39 12.17 -16.38 -10.56
CA GLU A 39 13.56 -16.72 -10.25
C GLU A 39 13.73 -18.22 -9.94
N MET A 40 12.81 -18.81 -9.18
CA MET A 40 12.82 -20.24 -8.86
C MET A 40 12.75 -21.09 -10.14
N VAL A 41 11.82 -20.77 -11.06
CA VAL A 41 11.68 -21.51 -12.33
C VAL A 41 12.93 -21.39 -13.19
N ALA A 42 13.52 -20.19 -13.29
CA ALA A 42 14.76 -19.99 -14.01
C ALA A 42 15.91 -20.81 -13.38
N ASN A 43 16.03 -20.82 -12.05
CA ASN A 43 17.01 -21.65 -11.35
C ASN A 43 16.81 -23.16 -11.57
N LEU A 44 15.56 -23.64 -11.63
CA LEU A 44 15.24 -25.04 -11.94
C LEU A 44 15.54 -25.45 -13.39
N THR A 45 15.80 -24.46 -14.25
CA THR A 45 16.07 -24.65 -15.69
C THR A 45 17.57 -24.60 -16.00
N ILE A 46 18.33 -23.77 -15.30
CA ILE A 46 19.79 -23.65 -15.45
C ILE A 46 20.49 -24.99 -15.20
N GLY A 47 21.41 -25.37 -16.08
CA GLY A 47 22.18 -26.61 -16.00
C GLY A 47 21.37 -27.89 -16.20
N ARG A 48 20.08 -27.79 -16.59
CA ARG A 48 19.22 -28.95 -16.80
C ARG A 48 19.37 -29.51 -18.21
N LYS A 49 19.52 -30.83 -18.30
CA LYS A 49 19.61 -31.54 -19.58
C LYS A 49 18.40 -31.23 -20.47
N GLY A 50 18.64 -30.81 -21.70
CA GLY A 50 17.61 -30.41 -22.68
C GLY A 50 17.24 -28.92 -22.66
N PHE A 51 17.85 -28.12 -21.78
CA PHE A 51 17.63 -26.67 -21.66
C PHE A 51 18.93 -25.85 -21.83
N GLU A 52 20.00 -26.46 -22.33
CA GLU A 52 21.31 -25.84 -22.49
C GLU A 52 21.26 -24.59 -23.38
N ALA A 53 20.39 -24.60 -24.39
CA ALA A 53 20.19 -23.47 -25.30
C ALA A 53 19.65 -22.20 -24.63
N VAL A 54 18.96 -22.33 -23.48
CA VAL A 54 18.36 -21.19 -22.76
C VAL A 54 19.12 -20.84 -21.48
N ASP A 55 20.24 -21.51 -21.16
CA ASP A 55 20.96 -21.33 -19.89
C ASP A 55 21.38 -19.87 -19.65
N VAL A 56 21.92 -19.22 -20.69
CA VAL A 56 22.33 -17.80 -20.64
C VAL A 56 21.14 -16.88 -20.39
N GLU A 57 20.01 -17.13 -21.06
CA GLU A 57 18.80 -16.35 -20.87
C GLU A 57 18.25 -16.52 -19.45
N MET A 58 18.20 -17.76 -18.94
CA MET A 58 17.71 -18.04 -17.60
C MET A 58 18.57 -17.39 -16.52
N ARG A 59 19.90 -17.31 -16.70
CA ARG A 59 20.77 -16.56 -15.79
C ARG A 59 20.45 -15.07 -15.77
N ALA A 60 20.19 -14.47 -16.93
CA ALA A 60 19.76 -13.07 -17.01
C ALA A 60 18.39 -12.84 -16.36
N VAL A 61 17.47 -13.82 -16.48
CA VAL A 61 16.17 -13.79 -15.79
C VAL A 61 16.35 -13.85 -14.28
N VAL A 62 17.23 -14.73 -13.77
CA VAL A 62 17.54 -14.82 -12.33
C VAL A 62 18.04 -13.48 -11.79
N GLU A 63 18.99 -12.83 -12.47
CA GLU A 63 19.53 -11.54 -12.04
C GLU A 63 18.44 -10.46 -11.93
N LYS A 64 17.60 -10.33 -12.97
CA LYS A 64 16.49 -9.37 -12.99
C LYS A 64 15.43 -9.67 -11.94
N ALA A 65 15.04 -10.94 -11.81
CA ALA A 65 14.03 -11.37 -10.85
C ALA A 65 14.50 -11.18 -9.40
N ALA A 66 15.76 -11.47 -9.11
CA ALA A 66 16.36 -11.23 -7.79
C ALA A 66 16.40 -9.73 -7.45
N GLY A 67 16.77 -8.88 -8.42
CA GLY A 67 16.74 -7.43 -8.27
C GLY A 67 15.33 -6.91 -8.00
N LEU A 68 14.33 -7.37 -8.76
CA LEU A 68 12.93 -7.01 -8.57
C LEU A 68 12.40 -7.49 -7.21
N ARG A 69 12.68 -8.74 -6.82
CA ARG A 69 12.29 -9.28 -5.50
C ARG A 69 12.82 -8.42 -4.37
N SER A 70 14.11 -8.07 -4.40
CA SER A 70 14.75 -7.22 -3.39
C SER A 70 14.08 -5.83 -3.31
N LYS A 71 13.91 -5.18 -4.46
CA LYS A 71 13.27 -3.86 -4.55
C LYS A 71 11.83 -3.88 -4.04
N LEU A 72 11.02 -4.83 -4.50
CA LEU A 72 9.61 -4.94 -4.15
C LEU A 72 9.40 -5.30 -2.67
N THR A 73 10.29 -6.11 -2.10
CA THR A 73 10.31 -6.38 -0.65
C THR A 73 10.58 -5.10 0.15
N ALA A 74 11.46 -4.22 -0.33
CA ALA A 74 11.69 -2.91 0.30
C ALA A 74 10.51 -1.94 0.11
N ASP A 75 9.77 -2.05 -1.01
CA ASP A 75 8.62 -1.22 -1.29
C ASP A 75 7.42 -1.51 -0.36
N VAL A 76 7.33 -2.73 0.23
CA VAL A 76 6.38 -3.06 1.31
C VAL A 76 6.50 -2.07 2.48
N ASP A 77 7.73 -1.81 2.93
CA ASP A 77 7.97 -0.85 4.01
C ASP A 77 7.79 0.59 3.54
N ARG A 78 8.19 0.90 2.29
CA ARG A 78 8.13 2.26 1.75
C ARG A 78 6.70 2.78 1.63
N ASP A 79 5.78 1.95 1.14
CA ASP A 79 4.36 2.29 1.03
C ASP A 79 3.77 2.61 2.42
N SER A 80 3.99 1.72 3.38
CA SER A 80 3.55 1.89 4.75
C SER A 80 4.17 3.09 5.47
N ASN A 81 5.46 3.34 5.26
CA ASN A 81 6.15 4.50 5.82
C ASN A 81 5.66 5.81 5.19
N SER A 82 5.35 5.81 3.89
CA SER A 82 4.82 6.98 3.20
C SER A 82 3.42 7.31 3.71
N TYR A 83 2.56 6.32 3.88
CA TYR A 83 1.25 6.48 4.50
C TYR A 83 1.35 6.96 5.96
N ALA A 84 2.25 6.39 6.76
CA ALA A 84 2.48 6.82 8.14
C ALA A 84 3.01 8.26 8.23
N GLN A 85 3.87 8.68 7.30
CA GLN A 85 4.38 10.06 7.23
C GLN A 85 3.31 11.05 6.78
N VAL A 86 2.47 10.67 5.80
CA VAL A 86 1.28 11.43 5.40
C VAL A 86 0.36 11.59 6.61
N LEU A 87 -0.05 10.52 7.28
CA LEU A 87 -0.89 10.60 8.48
C LEU A 87 -0.27 11.45 9.62
N LYS A 88 1.04 11.33 9.82
CA LYS A 88 1.78 12.10 10.84
C LYS A 88 1.88 13.59 10.49
N ALA A 89 2.02 13.92 9.21
CA ALA A 89 2.09 15.29 8.71
C ALA A 89 0.70 15.95 8.68
N PHE A 90 -0.36 15.20 8.38
CA PHE A 90 -1.72 15.71 8.17
C PHE A 90 -2.53 15.92 9.46
N GLY A 91 -1.95 16.53 10.50
CA GLY A 91 -2.74 17.52 11.24
C GLY A 91 -2.71 17.50 12.76
N ARG A 92 -2.52 16.39 13.47
CA ARG A 92 -2.62 16.45 14.94
C ARG A 92 -1.52 17.31 15.58
N ALA A 93 -0.26 17.15 15.17
CA ALA A 93 0.84 17.96 15.72
C ALA A 93 0.84 19.42 15.23
N VAL A 94 0.49 19.63 13.95
CA VAL A 94 0.44 20.98 13.35
C VAL A 94 -0.70 21.81 13.94
N ILE A 95 -1.88 21.23 14.14
CA ILE A 95 -3.05 21.94 14.68
C ILE A 95 -2.97 22.09 16.20
N SER A 96 -2.51 21.08 16.94
CA SER A 96 -2.49 21.15 18.41
C SER A 96 -1.24 21.81 19.01
N LYS A 97 -0.10 21.83 18.28
CA LYS A 97 1.20 22.32 18.80
C LYS A 97 1.94 23.25 17.83
N GLY A 98 1.43 23.46 16.62
CA GLY A 98 2.07 24.32 15.61
C GLY A 98 1.79 25.80 15.83
N ASN A 99 2.29 26.63 14.90
CA ASN A 99 2.07 28.07 14.92
C ASN A 99 0.56 28.39 14.81
N PRO A 100 -0.08 29.02 15.82
CA PRO A 100 -1.51 29.34 15.79
C PRO A 100 -1.89 30.21 14.59
N ASN A 101 -0.98 31.07 14.12
CA ASN A 101 -1.21 31.94 12.98
C ASN A 101 -1.22 31.20 11.63
N ALA A 102 -0.82 29.92 11.60
CA ALA A 102 -0.84 29.06 10.42
C ALA A 102 -1.83 27.88 10.58
N ALA A 103 -2.72 27.94 11.58
CA ALA A 103 -3.71 26.88 11.84
C ALA A 103 -4.66 26.66 10.65
N SER A 104 -4.96 27.73 9.89
CA SER A 104 -5.72 27.67 8.64
C SER A 104 -5.04 26.83 7.56
N ASP A 105 -3.71 26.90 7.43
CA ASP A 105 -2.96 26.11 6.45
C ASP A 105 -2.93 24.63 6.85
N GLY A 106 -2.83 24.35 8.15
CA GLY A 106 -2.99 23.01 8.72
C GLY A 106 -4.37 22.43 8.42
N ALA A 107 -5.44 23.22 8.61
CA ALA A 107 -6.81 22.83 8.27
C ALA A 107 -6.97 22.56 6.76
N ALA A 108 -6.41 23.42 5.91
CA ALA A 108 -6.41 23.23 4.45
C ALA A 108 -5.71 21.94 4.04
N GLY A 109 -4.59 21.60 4.68
CA GLY A 109 -3.90 20.32 4.48
C GLY A 109 -4.79 19.11 4.83
N VAL A 110 -5.47 19.15 5.98
CA VAL A 110 -6.38 18.08 6.43
C VAL A 110 -7.54 17.88 5.45
N LEU A 111 -8.14 18.97 4.97
CA LEU A 111 -9.19 18.94 3.96
C LEU A 111 -8.68 18.38 2.62
N ALA A 112 -7.47 18.74 2.20
CA ALA A 112 -6.84 18.20 1.00
C ALA A 112 -6.58 16.69 1.12
N ALA A 113 -6.17 16.21 2.30
CA ALA A 113 -6.01 14.77 2.55
C ALA A 113 -7.34 14.00 2.48
N ARG A 114 -8.44 14.56 3.04
CA ARG A 114 -9.79 13.99 2.86
C ARG A 114 -10.16 13.92 1.39
N MET A 115 -9.96 15.00 0.65
CA MET A 115 -10.26 15.08 -0.78
C MET A 115 -9.51 13.99 -1.54
N ALA A 116 -8.21 13.83 -1.29
CA ALA A 116 -7.38 12.80 -1.94
C ALA A 116 -7.89 11.38 -1.66
N ALA A 117 -8.20 11.06 -0.40
CA ALA A 117 -8.76 9.76 -0.02
C ALA A 117 -10.10 9.49 -0.72
N ARG A 118 -10.97 10.51 -0.79
CA ARG A 118 -12.28 10.41 -1.45
C ARG A 118 -12.16 10.23 -2.97
N THR A 119 -11.23 10.94 -3.60
CA THR A 119 -10.93 10.79 -5.03
C THR A 119 -10.41 9.38 -5.35
N ALA A 120 -9.55 8.81 -4.50
CA ALA A 120 -9.09 7.44 -4.66
C ALA A 120 -10.26 6.44 -4.60
N VAL A 121 -11.18 6.61 -3.66
CA VAL A 121 -12.41 5.81 -3.54
C VAL A 121 -13.28 5.91 -4.80
N TYR A 122 -13.48 7.10 -5.35
CA TYR A 122 -14.24 7.28 -6.59
C TYR A 122 -13.56 6.61 -7.79
N ASN A 123 -12.23 6.72 -7.91
CA ASN A 123 -11.48 6.05 -8.97
C ASN A 123 -11.61 4.54 -8.90
N VAL A 124 -11.61 3.96 -7.70
CA VAL A 124 -11.90 2.53 -7.51
C VAL A 124 -13.34 2.22 -7.94
N ARG A 125 -14.32 2.96 -7.41
CA ARG A 125 -15.76 2.73 -7.68
C ARG A 125 -16.10 2.75 -9.18
N ILE A 126 -15.51 3.66 -9.96
CA ILE A 126 -15.72 3.75 -11.41
C ILE A 126 -15.22 2.49 -12.12
N ASN A 127 -14.06 1.97 -11.71
CA ASN A 127 -13.49 0.77 -12.30
C ASN A 127 -14.20 -0.53 -11.88
N LEU A 128 -14.98 -0.53 -10.79
CA LEU A 128 -15.73 -1.73 -10.36
C LEU A 128 -16.81 -2.14 -11.37
N GLY A 129 -17.33 -1.22 -12.17
CA GLY A 129 -18.36 -1.52 -13.17
C GLY A 129 -17.91 -2.42 -14.32
N SER A 130 -16.61 -2.57 -14.54
CA SER A 130 -16.02 -3.42 -15.58
C SER A 130 -15.70 -4.84 -15.11
N ILE A 131 -15.83 -5.11 -13.80
CA ILE A 131 -15.50 -6.39 -13.17
C ILE A 131 -16.74 -7.29 -13.12
N LYS A 132 -16.57 -8.60 -13.35
CA LYS A 132 -17.67 -9.59 -13.34
C LYS A 132 -17.84 -10.30 -11.99
N ASP A 133 -16.79 -10.37 -11.19
CA ASP A 133 -16.79 -11.05 -9.90
C ASP A 133 -17.56 -10.25 -8.84
N LYS A 134 -18.76 -10.74 -8.50
CA LYS A 134 -19.65 -10.07 -7.55
C LYS A 134 -19.13 -10.10 -6.10
N ALA A 135 -18.41 -11.16 -5.71
CA ALA A 135 -17.87 -11.28 -4.37
C ALA A 135 -16.75 -10.23 -4.18
N PHE A 136 -15.85 -10.14 -5.16
CA PHE A 136 -14.79 -9.14 -5.20
C PHE A 136 -15.33 -7.71 -5.23
N ILE A 137 -16.36 -7.44 -6.03
CA ILE A 137 -17.01 -6.11 -6.06
C ILE A 137 -17.59 -5.74 -4.70
N SER A 138 -18.27 -6.68 -4.03
CA SER A 138 -18.87 -6.44 -2.73
C SER A 138 -17.81 -6.16 -1.67
N GLU A 139 -16.70 -6.89 -1.71
CA GLU A 139 -15.57 -6.71 -0.79
C GLU A 139 -14.90 -5.35 -0.99
N LEU A 140 -14.55 -5.00 -2.24
CA LEU A 140 -13.91 -3.71 -2.54
C LEU A 140 -14.83 -2.53 -2.23
N ARG A 141 -16.15 -2.66 -2.44
CA ARG A 141 -17.10 -1.61 -2.05
C ARG A 141 -17.08 -1.37 -0.54
N ARG A 142 -17.14 -2.44 0.24
CA ARG A 142 -17.12 -2.35 1.71
C ARG A 142 -15.83 -1.71 2.20
N GLU A 143 -14.70 -2.09 1.63
CA GLU A 143 -13.41 -1.52 2.01
C GLU A 143 -13.28 -0.04 1.59
N ALA A 144 -13.75 0.32 0.39
CA ALA A 144 -13.76 1.70 -0.07
C ALA A 144 -14.68 2.59 0.79
N GLU A 145 -15.84 2.09 1.22
CA GLU A 145 -16.74 2.77 2.17
C GLU A 145 -16.09 2.95 3.54
N ARG A 146 -15.41 1.91 4.04
CA ARG A 146 -14.67 1.98 5.31
C ARG A 146 -13.56 3.04 5.25
N LEU A 147 -12.73 3.04 4.21
CA LEU A 147 -11.64 4.00 4.05
C LEU A 147 -12.17 5.44 3.91
N GLU A 148 -13.30 5.62 3.21
CA GLU A 148 -13.96 6.93 3.10
C GLU A 148 -14.45 7.43 4.47
N ALA A 149 -15.06 6.55 5.27
CA ALA A 149 -15.55 6.86 6.61
C ALA A 149 -14.40 7.14 7.60
N ASP A 150 -13.33 6.35 7.57
CA ASP A 150 -12.16 6.53 8.42
C ASP A 150 -11.46 7.87 8.15
N ALA A 151 -11.35 8.25 6.87
CA ALA A 151 -10.80 9.55 6.47
C ALA A 151 -11.67 10.72 6.97
N GLU A 152 -13.00 10.57 6.92
CA GLU A 152 -13.93 11.59 7.44
C GLU A 152 -13.89 11.73 8.95
N ALA A 153 -13.83 10.60 9.66
CA ALA A 153 -13.74 10.59 11.11
C ALA A 153 -12.45 11.28 11.58
N LYS A 154 -11.32 10.98 10.92
CA LYS A 154 -10.02 11.61 11.23
C LYS A 154 -9.99 13.09 10.89
N GLU A 155 -10.57 13.50 9.76
CA GLU A 155 -10.74 14.92 9.43
C GLU A 155 -11.50 15.64 10.55
N LYS A 156 -12.69 15.13 10.93
CA LYS A 156 -13.51 15.73 12.00
C LYS A 156 -12.77 15.79 13.33
N GLU A 157 -12.10 14.70 13.71
CA GLU A 157 -11.28 14.65 14.94
C GLU A 157 -10.22 15.76 14.90
N ILE A 158 -9.48 15.86 13.81
CA ILE A 158 -8.35 16.79 13.70
C ILE A 158 -8.83 18.25 13.62
N LEU A 159 -9.88 18.53 12.85
CA LEU A 159 -10.45 19.87 12.77
C LEU A 159 -11.09 20.32 14.09
N SER A 160 -11.58 19.39 14.92
CA SER A 160 -12.09 19.73 16.26
C SER A 160 -11.02 20.30 17.21
N LEU A 161 -9.74 20.12 16.88
CA LEU A 161 -8.61 20.66 17.65
C LEU A 161 -8.28 22.10 17.27
N LEU A 162 -8.88 22.64 16.19
CA LEU A 162 -8.71 24.04 15.81
C LEU A 162 -9.40 24.94 16.84
N LYS A 163 -8.67 25.95 17.30
CA LYS A 163 -9.18 27.00 18.20
C LYS A 163 -9.39 28.29 17.41
N ILE A 164 -10.26 28.24 16.41
CA ILE A 164 -10.65 29.39 15.58
C ILE A 164 -12.16 29.59 15.62
#